data_AF-A0A0C9XW65-F1
#
_entry.id   AF-A0A0C9XW65-F1
#
_cell.length_a   1.000
_cell.length_b   1.000
_cell.length_c   1.000
_cell.angle_alpha   90.00
_cell.angle_beta   90.00
_cell.angle_gamma   90.00
#
_symmetry.space_group_name_H-M   'P 1'
#
loop_
_entity.id
_entity.type
_entity.pdbx_description
1 polymer ?
#
loop_
_entity_poly.entity_id
_entity_poly.type
_entity_poly.pdbx_seq_one_letter_code
_entity_poly.pdbx_strand_id
1 'polypeptide(L)' 'RTDWTPEEVDALVCYLHRHHTERGDTGSFCQSTYANAANHIHPLLVSRKVKDHKNVSIKWGAV' A
#
# COMPACT_ATOMS: atom_id res chain seq x y z
N ARG A 1 5.55 2.43 14.69
CA ARG A 1 5.42 1.20 13.87
C ARG A 1 3.93 1.01 13.62
N THR A 2 3.49 0.89 12.38
CA THR A 2 2.07 0.71 12.06
C THR A 2 1.76 -0.78 12.08
N ASP A 3 0.67 -1.19 12.74
CA ASP A 3 0.30 -2.60 12.83
C ASP A 3 -0.36 -3.05 11.53
N TRP A 4 0.36 -3.87 10.76
CA TRP A 4 -0.12 -4.48 9.52
C TRP A 4 -0.55 -5.92 9.80
N THR A 5 -1.78 -6.28 9.48
CA THR A 5 -2.20 -7.69 9.41
C THR A 5 -1.70 -8.34 8.13
N PRO A 6 -1.63 -9.68 8.08
CA PRO A 6 -1.34 -10.40 6.85
C PRO A 6 -2.29 -10.04 5.70
N GLU A 7 -3.59 -9.86 5.97
CA GLU A 7 -4.60 -9.53 4.96
C GLU A 7 -4.37 -8.14 4.34
N GLU A 8 -3.97 -7.17 5.17
CA GLU A 8 -3.64 -5.82 4.68
C GLU A 8 -2.36 -5.82 3.84
N VAL A 9 -1.40 -6.68 4.17
CA VAL A 9 -0.16 -6.83 3.40
C VAL A 9 -0.45 -7.54 2.08
N ASP A 10 -1.24 -8.61 2.10
CA ASP A 10 -1.62 -9.34 0.89
C ASP A 10 -2.38 -8.42 -0.09
N ALA A 11 -3.39 -7.69 0.41
CA ALA A 11 -4.13 -6.72 -0.38
C ALA A 11 -3.23 -5.64 -0.97
N LEU A 12 -2.23 -5.16 -0.22
CA LEU A 12 -1.23 -4.21 -0.70
C LEU A 12 -0.40 -4.79 -1.85
N VAL A 13 0.19 -5.97 -1.65
CA VAL A 13 1.05 -6.63 -2.64
C VAL A 13 0.25 -6.93 -3.91
N CYS A 14 -0.94 -7.52 -3.78
CA CYS A 14 -1.84 -7.79 -4.89
C CYS A 14 -2.24 -6.52 -5.64
N TYR A 15 -2.48 -5.41 -4.94
CA TYR A 15 -2.78 -4.14 -5.58
C TYR A 15 -1.59 -3.61 -6.38
N LEU A 16 -0.40 -3.51 -5.78
CA LEU A 16 0.77 -2.93 -6.45
C LEU A 16 1.30 -3.82 -7.58
N HIS A 17 1.23 -5.15 -7.46
CA HIS A 17 1.55 -6.06 -8.56
C HIS A 17 0.63 -5.86 -9.77
N ARG A 18 -0.69 -5.68 -9.55
CA ARG A 18 -1.64 -5.40 -10.63
C ARG A 18 -1.38 -4.06 -11.32
N HIS A 19 -0.84 -3.07 -10.59
CA HIS A 19 -0.52 -1.74 -11.11
C HIS A 19 0.98 -1.57 -11.41
N HIS A 20 1.72 -2.66 -11.64
CA HIS A 20 3.18 -2.59 -11.87
C HIS A 20 3.58 -1.67 -13.05
N THR A 21 2.69 -1.43 -14.01
CA THR A 21 2.90 -0.51 -15.13
C THR A 21 2.94 0.97 -14.70
N GLU A 22 2.42 1.30 -13.52
CA GLU A 22 2.49 2.65 -12.93
C GLU A 22 3.80 2.91 -12.18
N ARG A 23 4.69 1.91 -12.15
CA ARG A 23 6.00 2.02 -11.52
C ARG A 23 6.90 2.90 -12.38
N GLY A 24 7.49 3.93 -11.77
CA GLY A 24 8.44 4.80 -12.44
C GLY A 24 9.80 4.13 -12.64
N ASP A 25 10.67 4.78 -13.41
CA ASP A 25 12.00 4.28 -13.79
C ASP A 25 12.90 3.96 -12.59
N THR A 26 12.65 4.60 -11.44
CA THR A 26 13.37 4.35 -10.19
C THR A 26 12.94 3.06 -9.49
N GLY A 27 11.99 2.30 -10.06
CA GLY A 27 11.46 1.09 -9.45
C GLY A 27 10.56 1.37 -8.25
N SER A 28 10.03 2.59 -8.09
CA SER A 28 9.02 2.92 -7.09
C SER A 28 7.74 3.42 -7.76
N PHE A 29 6.63 3.36 -7.03
CA PHE A 29 5.34 3.87 -7.50
C PHE A 29 5.18 5.36 -7.21
N CYS A 30 4.36 6.02 -8.02
CA CYS A 30 3.95 7.40 -7.79
C CYS A 30 3.11 7.54 -6.51
N GLN A 31 3.09 8.74 -5.94
CA GLN A 31 2.30 9.03 -4.74
C GLN A 31 0.80 8.73 -4.93
N SER A 32 0.25 8.98 -6.13
CA SER A 32 -1.13 8.66 -6.49
C SER A 32 -1.42 7.16 -6.37
N THR A 33 -0.52 6.31 -6.85
CA THR A 33 -0.65 4.85 -6.74
C THR A 33 -0.65 4.39 -5.28
N TYR A 34 0.24 4.95 -4.44
CA TYR A 34 0.25 4.64 -3.01
C TYR A 34 -1.01 5.15 -2.28
N ALA A 35 -1.56 6.30 -2.69
CA ALA A 35 -2.83 6.81 -2.16
C ALA A 35 -4.01 5.92 -2.57
N ASN A 36 -4.05 5.46 -3.82
CA ASN A 36 -5.08 4.53 -4.30
C ASN A 36 -4.98 3.17 -3.61
N ALA A 37 -3.77 2.66 -3.39
CA ALA A 37 -3.54 1.45 -2.59
C ALA A 37 -4.02 1.63 -1.14
N ALA A 38 -3.75 2.78 -0.52
CA ALA A 38 -4.25 3.09 0.83
C ALA A 38 -5.79 3.07 0.88
N ASN A 39 -6.46 3.67 -0.10
CA ASN A 39 -7.92 3.64 -0.23
C ASN A 39 -8.44 2.21 -0.46
N HIS A 40 -7.74 1.39 -1.24
CA HIS A 40 -8.10 0.00 -1.48
C HIS A 40 -8.02 -0.86 -0.21
N ILE A 41 -7.05 -0.60 0.65
CA ILE A 41 -6.84 -1.32 1.91
C ILE A 41 -7.78 -0.79 3.01
N HIS A 42 -8.31 0.43 2.87
CA HIS A 42 -9.13 1.08 3.90
C HIS A 42 -10.29 0.22 4.44
N PRO A 43 -11.06 -0.52 3.61
CA PRO A 43 -12.14 -1.38 4.11
C PRO A 43 -11.66 -2.54 5.00
N LEU A 44 -10.39 -2.93 4.90
CA LEU A 44 -9.78 -4.00 5.70
C LEU A 44 -9.30 -3.49 7.07
N LEU A 45 -9.35 -2.17 7.31
CA LEU A 45 -9.00 -1.55 8.58
C LEU A 45 -10.10 -1.84 9.62
N VAL A 46 -10.10 -3.03 10.20
CA VAL A 46 -11.01 -3.36 11.30
C VAL A 46 -10.54 -2.60 12.56
N SER A 47 -11.15 -1.43 12.82
CA SER A 47 -10.96 -0.63 14.03
C SER A 47 -9.53 -0.08 14.28
N ARG A 48 -8.71 0.07 13.22
CA ARG A 48 -7.31 0.51 13.32
C ARG A 48 -7.08 1.91 12.74
N LYS A 49 -5.92 2.47 13.10
CA LYS A 49 -5.41 3.73 12.56
C LYS A 49 -5.40 3.68 11.03
N VAL A 50 -6.03 4.68 10.41
CA VAL A 50 -6.04 4.84 8.96
C VAL A 50 -4.62 4.89 8.42
N LYS A 51 -4.35 4.09 7.40
CA LYS A 51 -3.08 4.08 6.68
C LYS A 51 -3.15 5.08 5.54
N ASP A 52 -2.25 6.05 5.55
CA ASP A 52 -2.07 6.98 4.45
C ASP A 52 -1.05 6.43 3.43
N HIS A 53 -0.84 7.16 2.33
CA HIS A 53 0.10 6.78 1.30
C HIS A 53 1.55 6.65 1.82
N LYS A 54 1.93 7.36 2.90
CA LYS A 54 3.29 7.28 3.46
C LYS A 54 3.48 5.93 4.15
N ASN A 55 2.49 5.51 4.94
CA ASN A 55 2.49 4.20 5.58
C ASN A 55 2.59 3.08 4.54
N VAL A 56 1.83 3.19 3.44
CA VAL A 56 1.86 2.22 2.35
C VAL A 56 3.23 2.19 1.67
N SER A 57 3.79 3.34 1.33
CA SER A 57 5.10 3.46 0.70
C SER A 57 6.23 2.88 1.56
N ILE A 58 6.25 3.20 2.87
CA ILE A 58 7.21 2.65 3.83
C ILE A 58 7.05 1.13 3.95
N LYS A 59 5.82 0.62 3.99
CA LYS A 59 5.59 -0.82 4.07
C LYS A 59 6.08 -1.53 2.82
N TRP A 60 5.75 -1.01 1.64
CA TRP A 60 6.21 -1.58 0.37
C TRP A 60 7.74 -1.63 0.26
N GLY A 61 8.44 -0.58 0.70
CA GLY A 61 9.91 -0.59 0.73
C GLY A 61 10.53 -1.58 1.73
N ALA A 62 9.72 -2.18 2.61
CA ALA A 62 10.13 -3.20 3.58
C ALA A 62 9.53 -4.59 3.29
N VAL A 63 8.79 -4.73 2.20
CA VAL A 63 8.36 -6.02 1.62
C VAL A 63 9.46 -6.48 0.67
#